data_AF-A0A7J9FZ93-F1
#
_entry.id   AF-A0A7J9FZ93-F1
#
_cell.length_a   1.000
_cell.length_b   1.000
_cell.length_c   1.000
_cell.angle_alpha   90.00
_cell.angle_beta   90.00
_cell.angle_gamma   90.00
#
_symmetry.space_group_name_H-M   'P 1'
#
loop_
_entity.id
_entity.type
_entity.pdbx_description
1 polymer ?
#
loop_
_entity_poly.entity_id
_entity_poly.type
_entity_poly.pdbx_seq_one_letter_code
_entity_poly.pdbx_strand_id
1 'polypeptide(L)'
;MKLKFEEAISAPESERRFVADSIDYHSIEVEPQYSGAKIEGDVVTLDFVKKMMDDFKNQKCLHKRYAFQIVLQVREMLRSQPSLVDINVPDGSHFTVCGDVHGQFYDLINIFELNGLPSEENPYLFNGDFVDRGSFSVEVILTLFALKCIW
;
A
#
# COMPACT_ATOMS: atom_id res chain seq x y z
N MET A 1 -20.98 30.54 -11.27
CA MET A 1 -21.13 29.33 -12.12
C MET A 1 -20.49 28.11 -11.46
N LYS A 2 -19.27 28.20 -10.91
CA LYS A 2 -18.60 27.14 -10.12
C LYS A 2 -19.39 26.64 -8.90
N LEU A 3 -19.87 27.56 -8.05
CA LEU A 3 -20.64 27.25 -6.84
C LEU A 3 -21.91 26.43 -7.10
N LYS A 4 -22.66 26.77 -8.15
CA LYS A 4 -23.88 26.02 -8.54
C LYS A 4 -23.57 24.62 -9.07
N PHE A 5 -22.37 24.41 -9.59
CA PHE A 5 -21.93 23.10 -10.08
C PHE A 5 -21.48 22.22 -8.90
N GLU A 6 -20.76 22.80 -7.94
CA GLU A 6 -20.38 22.14 -6.68
C GLU A 6 -21.61 21.73 -5.84
N GLU A 7 -22.63 22.58 -5.76
CA GLU A 7 -23.92 22.26 -5.11
C GLU A 7 -24.70 21.16 -5.85
N ALA A 8 -24.65 21.14 -7.19
CA ALA A 8 -25.38 20.14 -7.98
C ALA A 8 -24.76 18.73 -7.92
N ILE A 9 -23.48 18.62 -7.58
CA ILE A 9 -22.77 17.33 -7.38
C ILE A 9 -22.57 16.99 -5.90
N SER A 10 -22.99 17.86 -4.97
CA SER A 10 -22.88 17.59 -3.55
C SER A 10 -23.98 16.61 -3.12
N ALA A 11 -23.64 15.32 -3.02
CA ALA A 11 -24.42 14.40 -2.20
C ALA A 11 -24.32 14.86 -0.73
N PRO A 12 -25.44 14.89 0.04
CA PRO A 12 -25.41 15.17 1.47
C PRO A 12 -24.36 14.28 2.14
N GLU A 13 -23.52 14.82 3.04
CA GLU A 13 -22.49 14.04 3.74
C GLU A 13 -23.07 12.80 4.45
N SER A 14 -24.32 12.88 4.91
CA SER A 14 -25.06 11.79 5.53
C SER A 14 -25.38 10.62 4.59
N GLU A 15 -25.28 10.80 3.27
CA GLU A 15 -25.55 9.76 2.26
C GLU A 15 -24.27 9.19 1.64
N ARG A 16 -23.10 9.78 1.93
CA ARG A 16 -21.81 9.29 1.43
C ARG A 16 -21.35 8.09 2.24
N ARG A 17 -21.79 6.90 1.84
CA ARG A 17 -21.22 5.63 2.34
C ARG A 17 -19.98 5.29 1.50
N PHE A 18 -18.80 5.28 2.11
CA PHE A 18 -17.63 4.76 1.42
C PHE A 18 -17.75 3.24 1.32
N VAL A 19 -17.49 2.67 0.15
CA VAL A 19 -17.54 1.21 -0.06
C VAL A 19 -16.67 0.47 0.96
N ALA A 20 -15.52 1.05 1.29
CA ALA A 20 -14.59 0.49 2.25
C ALA A 20 -15.15 0.42 3.69
N ASP A 21 -16.21 1.17 4.04
CA ASP A 21 -16.88 1.04 5.34
C ASP A 21 -17.88 -0.13 5.38
N SER A 22 -18.18 -0.73 4.23
CA SER A 22 -19.08 -1.89 4.10
C SER A 22 -18.36 -3.22 3.89
N ILE A 23 -17.03 -3.19 3.71
CA ILE A 23 -16.24 -4.38 3.46
C ILE A 23 -15.79 -4.98 4.78
N ASP A 24 -16.23 -6.21 5.05
CA ASP A 24 -15.65 -7.05 6.10
C ASP A 24 -14.74 -8.10 5.46
N TYR A 25 -13.42 -7.91 5.58
CA TYR A 25 -12.46 -8.88 5.04
C TYR A 25 -12.39 -10.16 5.88
N HIS A 26 -12.85 -10.15 7.15
CA HIS A 26 -12.86 -11.34 8.00
C HIS A 26 -13.84 -12.39 7.49
N SER A 27 -14.95 -11.96 6.87
CA SER A 27 -15.95 -12.86 6.27
C SER A 27 -15.53 -13.44 4.91
N ILE A 28 -14.40 -12.98 4.34
CA ILE A 28 -13.90 -13.48 3.06
C ILE A 28 -13.10 -14.76 3.30
N GLU A 29 -13.66 -15.90 2.89
CA GLU A 29 -12.97 -17.20 2.94
C GLU A 29 -11.79 -17.23 1.96
N VAL A 30 -10.70 -17.89 2.39
CA VAL A 30 -9.53 -18.18 1.55
C VAL A 30 -9.62 -19.64 1.16
N GLU A 31 -9.63 -19.92 -0.14
CA GLU A 31 -9.82 -21.30 -0.59
C GLU A 31 -8.61 -22.18 -0.22
N PRO A 32 -8.81 -23.47 0.13
CA PRO A 32 -7.72 -24.35 0.57
C PRO A 32 -6.57 -24.50 -0.43
N GLN A 33 -6.85 -24.36 -1.72
CA GLN A 33 -5.85 -24.40 -2.80
C GLN A 33 -4.97 -23.14 -2.87
N TYR A 34 -5.33 -22.05 -2.19
CA TYR A 34 -4.52 -20.85 -2.17
C TYR A 34 -3.21 -21.09 -1.40
N SER A 35 -2.11 -20.99 -2.13
CA SER A 35 -0.74 -21.27 -1.68
C SER A 35 0.18 -20.04 -1.72
N GLY A 36 -0.38 -18.85 -1.97
CA GLY A 36 0.37 -17.60 -1.90
C GLY A 36 0.54 -17.09 -0.47
N ALA A 37 1.15 -15.91 -0.33
CA ALA A 37 1.37 -15.23 0.94
C ALA A 37 0.08 -15.05 1.75
N LYS A 38 0.16 -15.32 3.06
CA LYS A 38 -0.96 -15.24 4.01
C LYS A 38 -0.61 -14.34 5.16
N ILE A 39 -1.54 -13.45 5.52
CA ILE A 39 -1.46 -12.68 6.76
C ILE A 39 -2.10 -13.56 7.85
N GLU A 40 -1.33 -13.88 8.88
CA GLU A 40 -1.79 -14.60 10.05
C GLU A 40 -2.33 -13.60 11.08
N GLY A 41 -3.65 -13.62 11.32
CA GLY A 41 -4.33 -12.64 12.17
C GLY A 41 -4.42 -11.25 11.52
N ASP A 42 -4.16 -10.21 12.32
CA ASP A 42 -4.39 -8.80 11.94
C ASP A 42 -3.11 -8.01 11.67
N VAL A 43 -1.93 -8.63 11.82
CA VAL A 43 -0.64 -7.94 11.73
C VAL A 43 0.07 -8.31 10.43
N VAL A 44 0.34 -7.30 9.60
CA VAL A 44 1.23 -7.44 8.45
C VAL A 44 2.66 -7.60 8.96
N THR A 45 3.33 -8.69 8.57
CA THR A 45 4.71 -8.98 9.01
C THR A 45 5.68 -8.88 7.85
N LEU A 46 6.97 -8.66 8.16
CA LEU A 46 8.02 -8.62 7.15
C LEU A 46 8.13 -9.95 6.38
N ASP A 47 7.91 -11.10 7.04
CA ASP A 47 7.94 -12.41 6.39
C ASP A 47 6.80 -12.58 5.38
N PHE A 48 5.60 -12.09 5.72
CA PHE A 48 4.49 -12.02 4.77
C PHE A 48 4.85 -11.13 3.57
N VAL A 49 5.40 -9.94 3.79
CA VAL A 49 5.77 -9.01 2.71
C VAL A 49 6.84 -9.62 1.80
N LYS A 50 7.86 -10.27 2.38
CA LYS A 50 8.88 -11.00 1.61
C LYS A 50 8.28 -12.10 0.75
N LYS A 51 7.38 -12.91 1.33
CA LYS A 51 6.69 -13.97 0.57
C LYS A 51 5.78 -13.41 -0.53
N MET A 52 5.10 -12.30 -0.26
CA MET A 52 4.22 -11.61 -1.21
C MET A 52 5.04 -11.02 -2.38
N MET A 53 6.17 -10.36 -2.10
CA MET A 53 7.08 -9.87 -3.14
C MET A 53 7.59 -11.03 -4.02
N ASP A 54 7.95 -12.17 -3.41
CA ASP A 54 8.33 -13.38 -4.15
C ASP A 54 7.17 -13.92 -5.01
N ASP A 55 5.94 -13.94 -4.50
CA ASP A 55 4.77 -14.35 -5.30
C ASP A 55 4.54 -13.40 -6.50
N PHE A 56 4.64 -12.08 -6.29
CA PHE A 56 4.54 -11.09 -7.36
C PHE A 56 5.66 -11.19 -8.38
N LYS A 57 6.91 -11.45 -7.96
CA LYS A 57 8.03 -11.72 -8.90
C LYS A 57 7.70 -12.89 -9.83
N ASN A 58 7.05 -13.91 -9.29
CA ASN A 58 6.58 -15.11 -9.99
C ASN A 58 5.20 -14.94 -10.64
N GLN A 59 4.70 -13.70 -10.78
CA GLN A 59 3.42 -13.36 -11.43
C GLN A 59 2.20 -14.07 -10.83
N LYS A 60 2.25 -14.38 -9.53
CA LYS A 60 1.10 -14.85 -8.77
C LYS A 60 0.34 -13.67 -8.18
N CYS A 61 -0.96 -13.83 -7.99
CA CYS A 61 -1.80 -12.81 -7.38
C CYS A 61 -1.93 -13.01 -5.86
N LEU A 62 -1.99 -11.90 -5.12
CA LEU A 62 -2.38 -11.90 -3.72
C LEU A 62 -3.88 -12.20 -3.61
N HIS A 63 -4.28 -13.03 -2.64
CA HIS A 63 -5.69 -13.29 -2.41
C HIS A 63 -6.42 -12.01 -1.98
N LYS A 64 -7.64 -11.79 -2.52
CA LYS A 64 -8.45 -10.59 -2.27
C LYS A 64 -8.65 -10.24 -0.80
N ARG A 65 -8.75 -11.26 0.08
CA ARG A 65 -8.85 -11.08 1.55
C ARG A 65 -7.70 -10.21 2.07
N TYR A 66 -6.46 -10.58 1.72
CA TYR A 66 -5.26 -9.91 2.20
C TYR A 66 -5.06 -8.56 1.53
N ALA A 67 -5.45 -8.43 0.25
CA ALA A 67 -5.46 -7.13 -0.42
C ALA A 67 -6.42 -6.14 0.28
N PHE A 68 -7.64 -6.57 0.63
CA PHE A 68 -8.57 -5.74 1.40
C PHE A 68 -8.01 -5.38 2.77
N GLN A 69 -7.44 -6.35 3.49
CA GLN A 69 -6.82 -6.12 4.79
C GLN A 69 -5.74 -5.01 4.72
N ILE A 70 -4.80 -5.10 3.77
CA ILE A 70 -3.73 -4.10 3.58
C ILE A 70 -4.32 -2.73 3.25
N VAL A 71 -5.21 -2.65 2.26
CA VAL A 71 -5.75 -1.37 1.77
C VAL A 71 -6.58 -0.66 2.83
N LEU A 72 -7.41 -1.41 3.58
CA LEU A 72 -8.23 -0.84 4.65
C LEU A 72 -7.36 -0.34 5.81
N GLN A 73 -6.32 -1.09 6.19
CA GLN A 73 -5.40 -0.66 7.24
C GLN A 73 -4.63 0.61 6.85
N VAL A 74 -4.04 0.64 5.65
CA VAL A 74 -3.32 1.84 5.16
C VAL A 74 -4.25 3.04 5.02
N ARG A 75 -5.50 2.83 4.60
CA ARG A 75 -6.52 3.90 4.53
C ARG A 75 -6.65 4.61 5.89
N GLU A 76 -6.82 3.85 6.97
CA GLU A 76 -6.96 4.44 8.31
C GLU A 76 -5.68 5.15 8.76
N MET A 77 -4.52 4.55 8.50
CA MET A 77 -3.22 5.18 8.81
C MET A 77 -3.05 6.51 8.08
N LEU A 78 -3.24 6.55 6.76
CA LEU A 78 -3.06 7.76 5.96
C LEU A 78 -4.11 8.84 6.28
N ARG A 79 -5.36 8.47 6.61
CA ARG A 79 -6.40 9.43 7.03
C ARG A 79 -6.04 10.14 8.33
N SER A 80 -5.27 9.50 9.21
CA SER A 80 -4.83 10.09 10.47
C SER A 80 -3.66 11.07 10.32
N GLN A 81 -2.98 11.07 9.17
CA GLN A 81 -1.80 11.90 8.93
C GLN A 81 -2.17 13.30 8.43
N PRO A 82 -1.36 14.32 8.78
CA PRO A 82 -1.50 15.66 8.21
C PRO A 82 -1.12 15.65 6.72
N SER A 83 -1.61 16.64 5.97
CA SER A 83 -1.27 16.80 4.55
C SER A 83 0.21 17.16 4.31
N LEU A 84 0.87 17.72 5.33
CA LEU A 84 2.31 17.97 5.35
C LEU A 84 2.90 17.15 6.49
N VAL A 85 3.77 16.20 6.14
CA VAL A 85 4.42 15.29 7.09
C VAL A 85 5.84 15.77 7.32
N ASP A 86 6.15 16.13 8.56
CA ASP A 86 7.51 16.45 8.99
C ASP A 86 8.26 15.16 9.34
N ILE A 87 9.42 14.96 8.72
CA ILE A 87 10.29 13.80 8.96
C ILE A 87 11.58 14.29 9.61
N ASN A 88 11.87 13.79 10.82
CA ASN A 88 13.14 14.05 11.50
C ASN A 88 14.14 12.94 11.14
N VAL A 89 15.29 13.32 10.60
CA VAL A 89 16.39 12.40 10.25
C VAL A 89 17.53 12.66 11.22
N PRO A 90 17.78 11.76 12.21
CA PRO A 90 18.84 11.94 13.19
C PRO A 90 20.24 12.08 12.56
N ASP A 91 21.12 12.81 13.23
CA ASP A 91 22.52 12.95 12.81
C ASP A 91 23.19 11.57 12.66
N GLY A 92 23.82 11.34 11.50
CA GLY A 92 24.48 10.08 11.18
C GLY A 92 23.57 8.96 10.68
N SER A 93 22.26 9.19 10.58
CA SER A 93 21.33 8.33 9.85
C SER A 93 21.19 8.75 8.39
N HIS A 94 20.53 7.93 7.59
CA HIS A 94 20.21 8.25 6.19
C HIS A 94 18.71 8.15 5.94
N PHE A 95 18.29 8.73 4.82
CA PHE A 95 16.90 8.70 4.37
C PHE A 95 16.89 8.60 2.85
N THR A 96 16.20 7.59 2.31
CA THR A 96 16.17 7.34 0.86
C THR A 96 14.92 7.94 0.25
N VAL A 97 15.09 8.78 -0.78
CA VAL A 97 13.98 9.35 -1.56
C VAL A 97 13.97 8.72 -2.95
N CYS A 98 12.86 8.08 -3.29
CA CYS A 98 12.57 7.52 -4.60
C CYS A 98 11.57 8.41 -5.34
N GLY A 99 11.80 8.62 -6.63
CA GLY A 99 10.84 9.27 -7.52
C GLY A 99 9.78 8.28 -8.03
N ASP A 100 9.24 8.59 -9.21
CA ASP A 100 8.20 7.79 -9.86
C ASP A 100 8.61 6.33 -10.08
N VAL A 101 7.64 5.42 -9.89
CA VAL A 101 7.81 3.98 -10.15
C VAL A 101 6.97 3.53 -11.34
N HIS A 102 5.82 4.17 -11.61
CA HIS A 102 4.95 3.90 -12.77
C HIS A 102 4.66 2.42 -13.01
N GLY A 103 4.32 1.66 -11.96
CA GLY A 103 3.99 0.24 -12.08
C GLY A 103 5.13 -0.67 -12.53
N GLN A 104 6.39 -0.23 -12.39
CA GLN A 104 7.58 -1.03 -12.70
C GLN A 104 8.01 -1.87 -11.49
N PHE A 105 7.25 -2.94 -11.20
CA PHE A 105 7.47 -3.76 -10.00
C PHE A 105 8.87 -4.37 -9.89
N TYR A 106 9.44 -4.86 -11.00
CA TYR A 106 10.78 -5.45 -10.98
C TYR A 106 11.87 -4.42 -10.68
N ASP A 107 11.68 -3.17 -11.09
CA ASP A 107 12.60 -2.07 -10.76
C ASP A 107 12.47 -1.66 -9.29
N LEU A 108 11.25 -1.65 -8.74
CA LEU A 108 11.02 -1.45 -7.30
C LEU A 108 11.77 -2.50 -6.46
N ILE A 109 11.67 -3.77 -6.85
CA ILE A 109 12.44 -4.85 -6.21
C ILE A 109 13.94 -4.59 -6.30
N ASN A 110 14.44 -4.20 -7.48
CA ASN A 110 15.86 -3.92 -7.67
C ASN A 110 16.34 -2.78 -6.77
N ILE A 111 15.51 -1.74 -6.54
CA ILE A 111 15.80 -0.69 -5.55
C ILE A 111 16.03 -1.28 -4.16
N PHE A 112 15.17 -2.20 -3.72
CA PHE A 112 15.31 -2.86 -2.41
C PHE A 112 16.48 -3.83 -2.33
N GLU A 113 16.83 -4.49 -3.44
CA GLU A 113 18.01 -5.37 -3.49
C GLU A 113 19.32 -4.57 -3.42
N LEU A 114 19.35 -3.37 -4.01
CA LEU A 114 20.54 -2.50 -4.02
C LEU A 114 20.70 -1.67 -2.75
N ASN A 115 19.60 -1.11 -2.22
CA ASN A 115 19.63 -0.17 -1.09
C ASN A 115 19.07 -0.77 0.22
N GLY A 116 18.73 -2.06 0.22
CA GLY A 116 18.12 -2.75 1.34
C GLY A 116 16.60 -2.57 1.39
N LEU A 117 15.92 -3.45 2.14
CA LEU A 117 14.50 -3.29 2.39
C LEU A 117 14.24 -2.10 3.33
N PRO A 118 13.06 -1.46 3.25
CA PRO A 118 12.65 -0.49 4.26
C PRO A 118 12.72 -1.11 5.66
N SER A 119 13.19 -0.33 6.62
CA SER A 119 13.17 -0.63 8.06
C SER A 119 13.24 0.67 8.85
N GLU A 120 13.20 0.60 10.19
CA GLU A 120 13.40 1.78 11.04
C GLU A 120 14.77 2.45 10.79
N GLU A 121 15.79 1.65 10.50
CA GLU A 121 17.16 2.10 10.20
C GLU A 121 17.39 2.42 8.71
N ASN A 122 16.44 2.07 7.84
CA ASN A 122 16.51 2.30 6.40
C ASN A 122 15.19 2.90 5.87
N PRO A 123 14.85 4.15 6.23
CA PRO A 123 13.58 4.76 5.88
C PRO A 123 13.52 5.21 4.42
N TYR A 124 12.33 5.10 3.82
CA TYR A 124 12.06 5.47 2.43
C TYR A 124 10.92 6.50 2.31
N LEU A 125 11.05 7.40 1.34
CA LEU A 125 9.97 8.20 0.77
C LEU A 125 9.85 7.89 -0.72
N PHE A 126 8.70 7.37 -1.14
CA PHE A 126 8.34 7.30 -2.56
C PHE A 126 7.48 8.52 -2.91
N ASN A 127 7.98 9.40 -3.77
CA ASN A 127 7.42 10.73 -4.01
C ASN A 127 6.37 10.75 -5.15
N GLY A 128 5.33 9.93 -5.02
CA GLY A 128 4.22 9.89 -5.98
C GLY A 128 4.44 8.97 -7.18
N ASP A 129 3.49 8.98 -8.12
CA ASP A 129 3.51 8.22 -9.38
C ASP A 129 3.93 6.75 -9.22
N PHE A 130 3.28 6.06 -8.27
CA PHE A 130 3.50 4.63 -8.01
C PHE A 130 2.90 3.73 -9.09
N VAL A 131 1.76 4.15 -9.64
CA VAL A 131 0.91 3.40 -10.57
C VAL A 131 0.80 4.15 -11.90
N ASP A 132 0.05 3.58 -12.83
CA ASP A 132 -0.09 4.02 -14.23
C ASP A 132 1.14 3.72 -15.09
N ARG A 133 0.93 3.71 -16.41
CA ARG A 133 1.89 3.38 -17.48
C ARG A 133 2.42 1.94 -17.47
N GLY A 134 3.01 1.47 -16.37
CA GLY A 134 3.52 0.12 -16.23
C GLY A 134 2.44 -0.91 -15.89
N SER A 135 2.66 -2.13 -16.36
CA SER A 135 1.69 -3.22 -16.29
C SER A 135 1.66 -3.97 -14.95
N PHE A 136 2.52 -3.60 -13.98
CA PHE A 136 2.60 -4.23 -12.65
C PHE A 136 2.26 -3.24 -11.52
N SER A 137 1.31 -2.36 -11.79
CA SER A 137 0.86 -1.31 -10.86
C SER A 137 0.26 -1.87 -9.57
N VAL A 138 -0.44 -3.01 -9.64
CA VAL A 138 -1.08 -3.63 -8.48
C VAL A 138 -0.03 -4.19 -7.52
N GLU A 139 1.00 -4.84 -8.06
CA GLU A 139 2.12 -5.39 -7.32
C GLU A 139 2.91 -4.28 -6.63
N VAL A 140 3.18 -3.18 -7.34
CA VAL A 140 3.85 -1.99 -6.76
C VAL A 140 3.07 -1.44 -5.58
N ILE A 141 1.79 -1.09 -5.78
CA ILE A 141 1.04 -0.38 -4.74
C ILE A 141 0.77 -1.26 -3.52
N LEU A 142 0.48 -2.56 -3.72
CA LEU A 142 0.28 -3.49 -2.61
C LEU A 142 1.57 -3.73 -1.82
N THR A 143 2.73 -3.78 -2.47
CA THR A 143 4.02 -3.88 -1.78
C THR A 143 4.30 -2.63 -0.95
N LEU A 144 4.12 -1.42 -1.51
CA LEU A 144 4.35 -0.17 -0.78
C LEU A 144 3.39 -0.03 0.42
N PHE A 145 2.11 -0.37 0.23
CA PHE A 145 1.13 -0.34 1.31
C PHE A 145 1.42 -1.37 2.41
N ALA A 146 1.79 -2.60 2.05
CA ALA A 146 2.13 -3.60 3.04
C ALA A 146 3.37 -3.21 3.87
N LEU A 147 4.36 -2.57 3.25
CA LEU A 147 5.51 -1.99 3.98
C LEU A 147 5.07 -0.86 4.92
N LYS A 148 4.14 0.01 4.48
CA LYS A 148 3.55 1.06 5.32
C LYS A 148 2.72 0.53 6.49
N CYS A 149 2.13 -0.65 6.38
CA CYS A 149 1.44 -1.30 7.50
C CYS A 149 2.40 -1.76 8.61
N ILE A 150 3.69 -1.95 8.29
CA ILE A 150 4.71 -2.36 9.25
C ILE A 150 5.31 -1.14 9.96
N TRP A 151 5.62 -0.07 9.20
CA TRP A 151 6.29 1.15 9.67
C TRP A 151 5.60 2.44 9.19
#